data_AF-A0A1V5HJ88-F1
#
_entry.id   AF-A0A1V5HJ88-F1
#
_cell.length_a   1.000
_cell.length_b   1.000
_cell.length_c   1.000
_cell.angle_alpha   90.00
_cell.angle_beta   90.00
_cell.angle_gamma   90.00
#
_symmetry.space_group_name_H-M   'P 1'
#
loop_
_entity.id
_entity.type
_entity.pdbx_description
1 polymer ?
#
loop_
_entity_poly.entity_id
_entity_poly.type
_entity_poly.pdbx_seq_one_letter_code
_entity_poly.pdbx_strand_id
1 'polypeptide(L)'
;MSYELGVAPDCDNAYGCFAKAYSLDPNLESVHDNLVACEQIIRKGARMTLALKKSEHEKGVSLVLAESYARLHQWEEALEWFTRAAARFKEGMGEEEEHRLAEVYVKTAGCLTKLGRVGQAEASYIEAVTTAPEDKKHFYRWELLRHYLREGDSGRSREVFRSLAGTDDGLRVLEKNRGALEAFASERRYGWLAKLIEGAGIGRGISEAPKVPAETSDI
;
A
#
# COMPACT_ATOMS: atom_id res chain seq x y z
N MET A 1 14.48 2.88 -1.06
CA MET A 1 13.96 2.81 0.32
C MET A 1 12.49 3.25 0.37
N SER A 2 11.60 2.36 0.82
CA SER A 2 10.15 2.59 0.96
C SER A 2 9.68 2.19 2.36
N TYR A 3 10.38 2.65 3.38
CA TYR A 3 10.10 2.35 4.80
C TYR A 3 9.36 3.49 5.52
N GLU A 4 8.66 4.36 4.80
CA GLU A 4 7.98 5.50 5.42
C GLU A 4 6.71 5.12 6.20
N LEU A 5 6.14 3.91 6.06
CA LEU A 5 4.88 3.52 6.75
C LEU A 5 4.82 2.07 7.28
N GLY A 6 5.95 1.53 7.77
CA GLY A 6 5.92 0.46 8.78
C GLY A 6 5.30 -0.89 8.38
N VAL A 7 5.93 -1.60 7.45
CA VAL A 7 5.77 -3.06 7.33
C VAL A 7 7.07 -3.70 7.83
N ALA A 8 6.99 -4.46 8.93
CA ALA A 8 8.12 -5.23 9.44
C ALA A 8 8.34 -6.48 8.57
N PRO A 9 9.58 -6.83 8.19
CA PRO A 9 9.85 -8.07 7.47
C PRO A 9 9.57 -9.29 8.34
N ASP A 10 8.82 -10.26 7.80
CA ASP A 10 8.69 -11.60 8.36
C ASP A 10 10.07 -12.29 8.39
N CYS A 11 10.50 -12.80 9.55
CA CYS A 11 11.84 -13.36 9.77
C CYS A 11 11.91 -14.88 9.62
N ASP A 12 10.85 -15.54 9.15
CA ASP A 12 10.75 -17.01 9.12
C ASP A 12 11.59 -17.67 7.99
N ASN A 13 12.29 -16.87 7.18
CA ASN A 13 13.18 -17.38 6.15
C ASN A 13 14.46 -16.53 6.00
N ALA A 14 15.44 -17.05 5.25
CA ALA A 14 16.73 -16.41 5.03
C ALA A 14 16.59 -14.97 4.49
N TYR A 15 15.61 -14.74 3.60
CA TYR A 15 15.33 -13.41 3.08
C TYR A 15 14.90 -12.44 4.20
N GLY A 16 14.00 -12.88 5.07
CA GLY A 16 13.57 -12.14 6.26
C GLY A 16 14.72 -11.71 7.17
N CYS A 17 15.63 -12.64 7.45
CA CYS A 17 16.84 -12.38 8.24
C CYS A 17 17.74 -11.33 7.57
N PHE A 18 17.99 -11.44 6.26
CA PHE A 18 18.81 -10.45 5.54
C PHE A 18 18.10 -9.10 5.42
N ALA A 19 16.79 -9.07 5.19
CA ALA A 19 16.00 -7.83 5.16
C ALA A 19 16.04 -7.11 6.52
N LYS A 20 15.93 -7.86 7.62
CA LYS A 20 16.10 -7.32 8.97
C LYS A 20 17.53 -6.84 9.21
N ALA A 21 18.54 -7.60 8.82
CA ALA A 21 19.94 -7.17 8.94
C ALA A 21 20.18 -5.86 8.16
N TYR A 22 19.62 -5.74 6.96
CA TYR A 22 19.71 -4.54 6.12
C TYR A 22 19.03 -3.34 6.77
N SER A 23 17.91 -3.56 7.48
CA SER A 23 17.23 -2.48 8.22
C SER A 23 18.04 -1.96 9.41
N LEU A 24 18.94 -2.79 9.97
CA LEU A 24 19.81 -2.42 11.08
C LEU A 24 21.09 -1.74 10.59
N ASP A 25 21.69 -2.26 9.52
CA ASP A 25 22.86 -1.68 8.88
C ASP A 25 22.76 -1.80 7.34
N PRO A 26 22.32 -0.72 6.66
CA PRO A 26 22.22 -0.70 5.20
C PRO A 26 23.58 -0.73 4.48
N ASN A 27 24.69 -0.47 5.18
CA ASN A 27 26.03 -0.39 4.60
C ASN A 27 26.80 -1.72 4.71
N LEU A 28 26.22 -2.74 5.35
CA LEU A 28 26.84 -4.05 5.47
C LEU A 28 26.79 -4.77 4.12
N GLU A 29 27.90 -4.71 3.38
CA GLU A 29 28.04 -5.24 2.01
C GLU A 29 27.58 -6.69 1.88
N SER A 30 27.94 -7.53 2.86
CA SER A 30 27.54 -8.94 2.87
C SER A 30 26.03 -9.15 2.95
N VAL A 31 25.28 -8.24 3.58
CA VAL A 31 23.81 -8.33 3.62
C VAL A 31 23.21 -7.96 2.27
N HIS A 32 23.76 -6.94 1.62
CA HIS A 32 23.32 -6.53 0.29
C HIS A 32 23.53 -7.66 -0.74
N ASP A 33 24.72 -8.26 -0.77
CA ASP A 33 25.04 -9.38 -1.67
C ASP A 33 24.14 -10.59 -1.44
N ASN A 34 23.88 -10.92 -0.17
CA ASN A 34 22.99 -12.01 0.19
C ASN A 34 21.54 -11.74 -0.22
N LEU A 35 21.04 -10.50 -0.10
CA LEU A 35 19.71 -10.13 -0.59
C LEU A 35 19.61 -10.29 -2.11
N VAL A 36 20.61 -9.81 -2.85
CA VAL A 36 20.67 -9.98 -4.30
C VAL A 36 20.68 -11.45 -4.69
N ALA A 37 21.49 -12.28 -4.01
CA ALA A 37 21.54 -13.72 -4.24
C ALA A 37 20.19 -14.41 -3.96
N CYS A 38 19.52 -14.06 -2.86
CA CYS A 38 18.18 -14.57 -2.55
C CYS A 38 17.18 -14.23 -3.66
N GLU A 39 17.15 -12.98 -4.12
CA GLU A 39 16.24 -12.55 -5.19
C GLU A 39 16.52 -13.25 -6.51
N GLN A 40 17.79 -13.50 -6.86
CA GLN A 40 18.15 -14.28 -8.05
C GLN A 40 17.65 -15.73 -7.98
N ILE A 41 17.76 -16.36 -6.80
CA ILE A 41 17.26 -17.73 -6.57
C ILE A 41 15.73 -17.76 -6.70
N ILE A 42 15.02 -16.80 -6.07
CA ILE A 42 13.55 -16.68 -6.17
C ILE A 42 13.13 -16.57 -7.64
N ARG A 43 13.79 -15.70 -8.41
CA ARG A 43 13.48 -15.52 -9.84
C ARG A 43 13.73 -16.79 -10.65
N LYS A 44 14.81 -17.51 -10.37
CA LYS A 44 15.13 -18.77 -11.05
C LYS A 44 14.05 -19.82 -10.76
N GLY A 45 13.68 -20.00 -9.50
CA GLY A 45 12.61 -20.92 -9.09
C GLY A 45 11.26 -20.56 -9.73
N ALA A 46 10.88 -19.29 -9.68
CA ALA A 46 9.67 -18.78 -10.32
C ALA A 46 9.64 -19.08 -11.84
N ARG A 47 10.73 -18.82 -12.55
CA ARG A 47 10.82 -19.12 -14.00
C ARG A 47 10.74 -20.63 -14.28
N MET A 48 11.33 -21.46 -13.42
CA MET A 48 11.18 -22.92 -13.54
C MET A 48 9.72 -23.34 -13.36
N THR A 49 8.99 -22.76 -12.40
CA THR A 49 7.56 -23.01 -12.21
C THR A 49 6.74 -22.59 -13.43
N LEU A 50 7.04 -21.44 -14.04
CA LEU A 50 6.39 -21.03 -15.30
C LEU A 50 6.66 -22.03 -16.44
N ALA A 51 7.87 -22.60 -16.48
CA ALA A 51 8.23 -23.59 -17.51
C ALA A 51 7.39 -24.88 -17.42
N LEU A 52 6.82 -25.18 -16.24
CA LEU A 52 5.89 -26.28 -16.05
C LEU A 52 4.51 -26.03 -16.68
N LYS A 53 4.26 -24.82 -17.22
CA LYS A 53 3.04 -24.44 -17.97
C LYS A 53 1.72 -24.72 -17.23
N LYS A 54 1.75 -24.63 -15.90
CA LYS A 54 0.55 -24.74 -15.07
C LYS A 54 -0.09 -23.36 -14.92
N SER A 55 -1.23 -23.16 -15.59
CA SER A 55 -1.96 -21.89 -15.59
C SER A 55 -2.36 -21.42 -14.19
N GLU A 56 -2.68 -22.36 -13.29
CA GLU A 56 -3.08 -22.10 -11.90
C GLU A 56 -2.03 -21.33 -11.07
N HIS A 57 -0.74 -21.43 -11.43
CA HIS A 57 0.34 -20.76 -10.70
C HIS A 57 0.76 -19.44 -11.32
N GLU A 58 0.31 -19.12 -12.53
CA GLU A 58 0.85 -17.98 -13.29
C GLU A 58 0.63 -16.64 -12.57
N LYS A 59 -0.52 -16.44 -11.92
CA LYS A 59 -0.79 -15.20 -11.18
C LYS A 59 0.15 -15.01 -9.99
N GLY A 60 0.32 -16.05 -9.17
CA GLY A 60 1.20 -16.02 -8.00
C GLY A 60 2.67 -15.88 -8.40
N VAL A 61 3.10 -16.61 -9.43
CA VAL A 61 4.48 -16.56 -9.92
C VAL A 61 4.80 -15.21 -10.57
N SER A 62 3.87 -14.64 -11.34
CA SER A 62 4.04 -13.30 -11.92
C SER A 62 4.17 -12.24 -10.83
N LEU A 63 3.36 -12.32 -9.79
CA LEU A 63 3.45 -11.42 -8.64
C LEU A 63 4.80 -11.54 -7.92
N VAL A 64 5.26 -12.75 -7.63
CA VAL A 64 6.57 -12.99 -6.99
C VAL A 64 7.72 -12.42 -7.81
N LEU A 65 7.69 -12.61 -9.14
CA LEU A 65 8.69 -12.04 -10.03
C LEU A 65 8.65 -10.51 -9.99
N ALA A 66 7.45 -9.91 -10.10
CA ALA A 66 7.29 -8.46 -10.07
C ALA A 66 7.84 -7.83 -8.79
N GLU A 67 7.50 -8.40 -7.63
CA GLU A 67 8.00 -7.94 -6.34
C GLU A 67 9.51 -8.09 -6.21
N SER A 68 10.06 -9.22 -6.67
CA SER A 68 11.51 -9.43 -6.69
C SER A 68 12.24 -8.39 -7.54
N TYR A 69 11.71 -8.05 -8.72
CA TYR A 69 12.23 -6.97 -9.56
C TYR A 69 12.14 -5.60 -8.88
N ALA A 70 11.00 -5.28 -8.27
CA ALA A 70 10.80 -4.04 -7.55
C ALA A 70 11.76 -3.89 -6.36
N ARG A 71 12.01 -4.97 -5.60
CA ARG A 71 12.93 -4.95 -4.44
C ARG A 71 14.39 -4.72 -4.84
N LEU A 72 14.80 -5.12 -6.05
CA LEU A 72 16.10 -4.77 -6.63
C LEU A 72 16.08 -3.46 -7.45
N HIS A 73 15.03 -2.65 -7.32
CA HIS A 73 14.90 -1.36 -8.02
C HIS A 73 14.92 -1.45 -9.56
N GLN A 74 14.60 -2.63 -10.09
CA GLN A 74 14.44 -2.91 -11.52
C GLN A 74 12.98 -2.64 -11.91
N TRP A 75 12.62 -1.36 -11.93
CA TRP A 75 11.22 -0.92 -11.96
C TRP A 75 10.51 -1.22 -13.28
N GLU A 76 11.20 -1.14 -14.42
CA GLU A 76 10.61 -1.47 -15.74
C GLU A 76 10.25 -2.96 -15.82
N GLU A 77 11.17 -3.83 -15.41
CA GLU A 77 10.93 -5.27 -15.37
C GLU A 77 9.82 -5.62 -14.37
N ALA A 78 9.81 -4.95 -13.21
CA ALA A 78 8.73 -5.11 -12.23
C ALA A 78 7.36 -4.79 -12.85
N LEU A 79 7.25 -3.70 -13.63
CA LEU A 79 6.00 -3.32 -14.29
C LEU A 79 5.54 -4.33 -15.32
N GLU A 80 6.45 -4.93 -16.09
CA GLU A 80 6.11 -6.00 -17.03
C GLU A 80 5.43 -7.17 -16.28
N TRP A 81 6.01 -7.58 -15.16
CA TRP A 81 5.48 -8.68 -14.36
C TRP A 81 4.22 -8.33 -13.57
N PHE A 82 4.08 -7.10 -13.05
CA PHE A 82 2.84 -6.64 -12.43
C PHE A 82 1.70 -6.60 -13.45
N THR A 83 1.98 -6.18 -14.70
CA THR A 83 0.98 -6.19 -15.78
C THR A 83 0.48 -7.60 -16.06
N ARG A 84 1.38 -8.59 -16.10
CA ARG A 84 1.00 -10.01 -16.24
C ARG A 84 0.19 -10.52 -15.06
N ALA A 85 0.61 -10.19 -13.83
CA ALA A 85 -0.13 -10.57 -12.63
C ALA A 85 -1.55 -9.98 -12.64
N ALA A 86 -1.69 -8.69 -12.95
CA ALA A 86 -2.97 -7.99 -13.03
C ALA A 86 -3.91 -8.63 -14.06
N ALA A 87 -3.40 -8.97 -15.25
CA ALA A 87 -4.19 -9.64 -16.28
C ALA A 87 -4.78 -10.97 -15.78
N ARG A 88 -4.01 -11.76 -15.02
CA ARG A 88 -4.49 -13.03 -14.46
C ARG A 88 -5.45 -12.86 -13.29
N PHE A 89 -5.22 -11.89 -12.41
CA PHE A 89 -6.17 -11.60 -11.32
C PHE A 89 -7.50 -11.06 -11.86
N LYS A 90 -7.50 -10.33 -12.99
CA LYS A 90 -8.73 -9.90 -13.69
C LYS A 90 -9.59 -11.04 -14.23
N GLU A 91 -8.98 -12.20 -14.52
CA GLU A 91 -9.70 -13.40 -14.95
C GLU A 91 -10.40 -14.10 -13.78
N GLY A 92 -9.98 -13.80 -12.54
CA GLY A 92 -10.58 -14.33 -11.31
C GLY A 92 -11.93 -13.67 -10.98
N MET A 93 -12.66 -14.29 -10.05
CA MET A 93 -13.92 -13.76 -9.53
C MET A 93 -13.91 -13.80 -8.00
N GLY A 94 -14.54 -12.81 -7.37
CA GLY A 94 -14.74 -12.74 -5.93
C GLY A 94 -13.83 -11.72 -5.23
N GLU A 95 -14.22 -11.35 -4.01
CA GLU A 95 -13.59 -10.27 -3.23
C GLU A 95 -12.09 -10.51 -2.96
N GLU A 96 -11.66 -11.77 -2.82
CA GLU A 96 -10.25 -12.07 -2.61
C GLU A 96 -9.40 -11.74 -3.86
N GLU A 97 -9.90 -12.06 -5.05
CA GLU A 97 -9.21 -11.77 -6.30
C GLU A 97 -9.24 -10.27 -6.60
N GLU A 98 -10.36 -9.59 -6.33
CA GLU A 98 -10.48 -8.13 -6.41
C GLU A 98 -9.49 -7.42 -5.47
N HIS A 99 -9.37 -7.89 -4.24
CA HIS A 99 -8.42 -7.36 -3.27
C HIS A 99 -6.98 -7.52 -3.75
N ARG A 100 -6.59 -8.73 -4.21
CA ARG A 100 -5.25 -8.98 -4.75
C ARG A 100 -4.96 -8.15 -5.99
N LEU A 101 -5.94 -7.96 -6.88
CA LEU A 101 -5.81 -7.10 -8.04
C LEU A 101 -5.58 -5.63 -7.64
N ALA A 102 -6.31 -5.14 -6.64
CA ALA A 102 -6.10 -3.80 -6.10
C ALA A 102 -4.70 -3.63 -5.48
N GLU A 103 -4.17 -4.63 -4.78
CA GLU A 103 -2.79 -4.61 -4.29
C GLU A 103 -1.75 -4.55 -5.42
N VAL A 104 -1.97 -5.31 -6.51
CA VAL A 104 -1.12 -5.27 -7.70
C VAL A 104 -1.12 -3.86 -8.31
N TYR A 105 -2.27 -3.21 -8.37
CA TYR A 105 -2.37 -1.84 -8.88
C TYR A 105 -1.63 -0.82 -8.01
N VAL A 106 -1.69 -0.92 -6.68
CA VAL A 106 -0.86 -0.07 -5.78
C VAL A 106 0.63 -0.29 -6.02
N LYS A 107 1.08 -1.54 -6.15
CA LYS A 107 2.50 -1.85 -6.40
C LYS A 107 2.96 -1.33 -7.77
N THR A 108 2.09 -1.44 -8.78
CA THR A 108 2.27 -0.85 -10.12
C THR A 108 2.43 0.66 -10.02
N ALA A 109 1.54 1.34 -9.30
CA ALA A 109 1.58 2.78 -9.07
C ALA A 109 2.87 3.22 -8.35
N GLY A 110 3.35 2.43 -7.39
CA GLY A 110 4.63 2.63 -6.71
C GLY A 110 5.82 2.60 -7.68
N CYS A 111 5.88 1.60 -8.56
CA CYS A 111 6.93 1.49 -9.58
C CYS A 111 6.88 2.65 -10.58
N LEU A 112 5.68 3.01 -11.06
CA LEU A 112 5.48 4.15 -11.97
C LEU A 112 5.93 5.47 -11.34
N THR A 113 5.66 5.66 -10.05
CA THR A 113 6.14 6.84 -9.29
C THR A 113 7.67 6.88 -9.26
N LYS A 114 8.34 5.75 -9.02
CA LYS A 114 9.82 5.67 -9.00
C LYS A 114 10.45 5.90 -10.37
N LEU A 115 9.71 5.64 -11.45
CA LEU A 115 10.09 5.96 -12.82
C LEU A 115 9.72 7.39 -13.25
N GLY A 116 9.08 8.19 -12.38
CA GLY A 116 8.63 9.54 -12.71
C GLY A 116 7.40 9.59 -13.64
N ARG A 117 6.72 8.46 -13.87
CA ARG A 117 5.52 8.37 -14.72
C ARG A 117 4.25 8.71 -13.92
N VAL A 118 4.21 9.93 -13.38
CA VAL A 118 3.23 10.39 -12.38
C VAL A 118 1.76 10.15 -12.81
N GLY A 119 1.39 10.53 -14.04
CA GLY A 119 0.00 10.35 -14.51
C GLY A 119 -0.43 8.88 -14.64
N GLN A 120 0.50 7.98 -14.99
CA GLN A 120 0.21 6.54 -15.02
C GLN A 120 0.11 5.96 -13.60
N ALA A 121 0.92 6.48 -12.67
CA ALA A 121 0.86 6.09 -11.27
C ALA A 121 -0.50 6.47 -10.67
N GLU A 122 -0.98 7.70 -10.93
CA GLU A 122 -2.30 8.16 -10.52
C GLU A 122 -3.40 7.21 -11.04
N ALA A 123 -3.41 6.93 -12.34
CA ALA A 123 -4.38 6.03 -12.94
C ALA A 123 -4.39 4.65 -12.25
N SER A 124 -3.21 4.12 -11.91
CA SER A 124 -3.08 2.84 -11.20
C SER A 124 -3.61 2.91 -9.77
N TYR A 125 -3.40 4.01 -9.03
CA TYR A 125 -4.02 4.16 -7.71
C TYR A 125 -5.54 4.26 -7.78
N ILE A 126 -6.09 4.95 -8.80
CA ILE A 126 -7.54 5.04 -9.02
C ILE A 126 -8.13 3.65 -9.34
N GLU A 127 -7.45 2.87 -10.18
CA GLU A 127 -7.83 1.48 -10.48
C GLU A 127 -7.84 0.62 -9.21
N ALA A 128 -6.86 0.79 -8.32
CA ALA A 128 -6.83 0.09 -7.03
C ALA A 128 -8.06 0.40 -6.16
N VAL A 129 -8.42 1.69 -6.02
CA VAL A 129 -9.61 2.12 -5.26
C VAL A 129 -10.91 1.62 -5.90
N THR A 130 -10.96 1.60 -7.22
CA THR A 130 -12.15 1.18 -7.97
C THR A 130 -12.38 -0.32 -7.87
N THR A 131 -11.30 -1.10 -7.91
CA THR A 131 -11.33 -2.57 -7.92
C THR A 131 -11.52 -3.17 -6.54
N ALA A 132 -11.02 -2.51 -5.49
CA ALA A 132 -11.02 -3.08 -4.15
C ALA A 132 -12.43 -3.37 -3.62
N PRO A 133 -12.59 -4.45 -2.83
CA PRO A 133 -13.80 -4.68 -2.04
C PRO A 133 -14.13 -3.46 -1.17
N GLU A 134 -15.43 -3.20 -0.95
CA GLU A 134 -15.89 -1.95 -0.32
C GLU A 134 -15.29 -1.76 1.08
N ASP A 135 -15.24 -2.83 1.87
CA ASP A 135 -14.65 -2.88 3.21
C ASP A 135 -13.13 -2.61 3.20
N LYS A 136 -12.46 -2.64 2.05
CA LYS A 136 -11.01 -2.41 1.91
C LYS A 136 -10.65 -1.14 1.17
N LYS A 137 -11.61 -0.43 0.55
CA LYS A 137 -11.35 0.80 -0.24
C LYS A 137 -10.60 1.88 0.54
N HIS A 138 -10.79 1.94 1.85
CA HIS A 138 -10.11 2.92 2.71
C HIS A 138 -8.58 2.76 2.69
N PHE A 139 -8.04 1.54 2.60
CA PHE A 139 -6.59 1.30 2.48
C PHE A 139 -6.03 1.86 1.18
N TYR A 140 -6.76 1.70 0.07
CA TYR A 140 -6.33 2.16 -1.24
C TYR A 140 -6.51 3.67 -1.41
N ARG A 141 -7.59 4.24 -0.84
CA ARG A 141 -7.78 5.70 -0.77
C ARG A 141 -6.66 6.37 0.02
N TRP A 142 -6.16 5.72 1.07
CA TRP A 142 -4.99 6.21 1.80
C TRP A 142 -3.74 6.29 0.92
N GLU A 143 -3.45 5.27 0.11
CA GLU A 143 -2.31 5.31 -0.80
C GLU A 143 -2.47 6.38 -1.91
N LEU A 144 -3.69 6.56 -2.44
CA LEU A 144 -3.99 7.64 -3.36
C LEU A 144 -3.82 9.03 -2.72
N LEU A 145 -4.24 9.20 -1.46
CA LEU A 145 -4.02 10.43 -0.71
C LEU A 145 -2.52 10.72 -0.57
N ARG A 146 -1.72 9.74 -0.17
CA ARG A 146 -0.26 9.89 -0.06
C ARG A 146 0.38 10.30 -1.38
N HIS A 147 -0.11 9.77 -2.50
CA HIS A 147 0.34 10.16 -3.82
C HIS A 147 0.07 11.66 -4.06
N TYR A 148 -1.17 12.13 -3.93
CA TYR A 148 -1.50 13.54 -4.15
C TYR A 148 -0.79 14.49 -3.18
N LEU A 149 -0.58 14.06 -1.93
CA LEU A 149 0.19 14.83 -0.96
C LEU A 149 1.66 15.02 -1.38
N ARG A 150 2.29 14.00 -1.96
CA ARG A 150 3.68 14.07 -2.46
C ARG A 150 3.82 14.94 -3.70
N GLU A 151 2.83 14.88 -4.59
CA GLU A 151 2.75 15.72 -5.79
C GLU A 151 2.36 17.18 -5.46
N GLY A 152 1.90 17.45 -4.24
CA GLY A 152 1.45 18.77 -3.81
C GLY A 152 0.10 19.20 -4.38
N ASP A 153 -0.69 18.27 -4.92
CA ASP A 153 -2.03 18.53 -5.44
C ASP A 153 -3.01 18.69 -4.28
N SER A 154 -3.14 19.93 -3.78
CA SER A 154 -4.03 20.23 -2.67
C SER A 154 -5.52 20.04 -3.00
N GLY A 155 -5.92 20.12 -4.27
CA GLY A 155 -7.31 19.96 -4.67
C GLY A 155 -7.75 18.52 -4.50
N ARG A 156 -7.03 17.62 -5.17
CA ARG A 156 -7.32 16.18 -5.12
C ARG A 156 -7.03 15.58 -3.75
N SER A 157 -5.97 16.03 -3.07
CA SER A 157 -5.70 15.60 -1.70
C SER A 157 -6.88 15.88 -0.75
N ARG A 158 -7.51 17.05 -0.85
CA ARG A 158 -8.68 17.39 -0.02
C ARG A 158 -9.88 16.50 -0.32
N GLU A 159 -10.12 16.20 -1.59
CA GLU A 159 -11.21 15.33 -2.01
C GLU A 159 -11.06 13.92 -1.43
N VAL A 160 -9.89 13.30 -1.61
CA VAL A 160 -9.62 11.95 -1.08
C VAL A 160 -9.63 11.94 0.45
N PHE A 161 -9.06 12.98 1.08
CA PHE A 161 -9.09 13.10 2.54
C PHE A 161 -10.53 13.15 3.09
N ARG A 162 -11.42 13.95 2.47
CA ARG A 162 -12.83 14.01 2.87
C ARG A 162 -13.55 12.69 2.63
N SER A 163 -13.25 12.00 1.53
CA SER A 163 -13.79 10.68 1.26
C SER A 163 -13.40 9.67 2.34
N LEU A 164 -12.16 9.70 2.82
CA LEU A 164 -11.71 8.88 3.96
C LEU A 164 -12.44 9.28 5.26
N ALA A 165 -12.45 10.57 5.58
CA ALA A 165 -13.08 11.08 6.80
C ALA A 165 -14.60 10.86 6.87
N GLY A 166 -15.25 10.62 5.72
CA GLY A 166 -16.69 10.33 5.63
C GLY A 166 -17.09 8.89 5.98
N THR A 167 -16.14 8.03 6.35
CA THR A 167 -16.38 6.62 6.71
C THR A 167 -15.66 6.27 8.00
N ASP A 168 -16.23 5.38 8.82
CA ASP A 168 -15.61 4.98 10.10
C ASP A 168 -14.23 4.34 9.89
N ASP A 169 -14.08 3.45 8.90
CA ASP A 169 -12.80 2.81 8.61
C ASP A 169 -11.77 3.78 8.03
N GLY A 170 -12.20 4.70 7.18
CA GLY A 170 -11.34 5.76 6.67
C GLY A 170 -10.88 6.71 7.78
N LEU A 171 -11.76 7.04 8.75
CA LEU A 171 -11.40 7.81 9.93
C LEU A 171 -10.34 7.08 10.77
N ARG A 172 -10.51 5.77 11.02
CA ARG A 172 -9.50 4.95 11.74
C ARG A 172 -8.14 4.97 11.04
N VAL A 173 -8.11 4.92 9.71
CA VAL A 173 -6.86 5.05 8.95
C VAL A 173 -6.23 6.43 9.14
N LEU A 174 -7.02 7.50 9.06
CA LEU A 174 -6.52 8.85 9.27
C LEU A 174 -6.01 9.06 10.70
N GLU A 175 -6.69 8.49 11.71
CA GLU A 175 -6.28 8.51 13.12
C GLU A 175 -4.96 7.78 13.34
N LYS A 176 -4.85 6.56 12.81
CA LYS A 176 -3.62 5.76 12.88
C LYS A 176 -2.42 6.51 12.29
N ASN A 177 -2.63 7.32 11.26
CA ASN A 177 -1.58 8.04 10.56
C ASN A 177 -1.51 9.54 10.88
N ARG A 178 -2.21 10.00 11.92
CA ARG A 178 -2.33 11.43 12.26
C ARG A 178 -0.96 12.10 12.44
N GLY A 179 -0.08 11.49 13.25
CA GLY A 179 1.25 12.05 13.51
C GLY A 179 2.10 12.19 12.25
N ALA A 180 2.01 11.23 11.32
CA ALA A 180 2.71 11.31 10.04
C ALA A 180 2.14 12.42 9.15
N LEU A 181 0.82 12.61 9.14
CA LEU A 181 0.17 13.69 8.39
C LEU A 181 0.52 15.07 8.96
N GLU A 182 0.55 15.23 10.29
CA GLU A 182 0.94 16.48 10.96
C GLU A 182 2.41 16.82 10.70
N ALA A 183 3.31 15.83 10.81
CA ALA A 183 4.72 16.00 10.50
C ALA A 183 4.92 16.42 9.03
N PHE A 184 4.27 15.72 8.10
CA PHE A 184 4.33 16.04 6.67
C PHE A 184 3.76 17.44 6.36
N ALA A 185 2.64 17.82 6.98
CA ALA A 185 2.04 19.14 6.84
C ALA A 185 3.00 20.24 7.30
N SER A 186 3.67 20.03 8.44
CA SER A 186 4.66 20.96 9.00
C SER A 186 5.88 21.10 8.08
N GLU A 187 6.47 19.98 7.67
CA GLU A 187 7.66 19.93 6.81
C GLU A 187 7.42 20.63 5.47
N ARG A 188 6.27 20.34 4.83
CA ARG A 188 5.90 20.93 3.54
C ARG A 188 5.23 22.31 3.66
N ARG A 189 5.04 22.81 4.88
CA ARG A 189 4.32 24.06 5.19
C ARG A 189 2.89 24.08 4.61
N TYR A 190 2.23 22.92 4.59
CA TYR A 190 0.85 22.78 4.12
C TYR A 190 -0.15 23.15 5.22
N GLY A 191 -0.29 24.45 5.48
CA GLY A 191 -1.24 24.96 6.48
C GLY A 191 -2.70 24.55 6.22
N TRP A 192 -3.05 24.23 4.97
CA TRP A 192 -4.38 23.70 4.64
C TRP A 192 -4.59 22.26 5.11
N LEU A 193 -3.52 21.44 5.14
CA LEU A 193 -3.59 20.05 5.57
C LEU A 193 -3.73 20.00 7.11
N ALA A 194 -2.99 20.84 7.83
CA ALA A 194 -3.13 21.00 9.28
C ALA A 194 -4.58 21.31 9.68
N LYS A 195 -5.22 22.28 9.00
CA LYS A 195 -6.64 22.63 9.22
C LYS A 195 -7.60 21.48 8.92
N LEU A 196 -7.30 20.65 7.91
CA LEU A 196 -8.13 19.47 7.62
C LEU A 196 -8.04 18.42 8.72
N ILE A 197 -6.82 18.15 9.22
CA ILE A 197 -6.60 17.18 10.30
C ILE A 197 -7.34 17.62 11.56
N GLU A 198 -7.21 18.90 11.93
CA GLU A 198 -7.92 19.49 13.09
C GLU A 198 -9.44 19.44 12.92
N GLY A 199 -9.94 19.80 11.73
CA GLY A 199 -11.37 19.88 11.42
C GLY A 199 -12.07 18.52 11.35
N ALA A 200 -11.36 17.46 11.01
CA ALA A 200 -11.91 16.11 10.94
C ALA A 200 -12.13 15.45 12.31
N GLY A 201 -11.76 16.12 13.41
CA GLY A 201 -11.97 15.59 14.76
C GLY A 201 -11.15 14.34 15.11
N ILE A 202 -10.20 13.97 14.25
CA ILE A 202 -9.30 12.81 14.37
C ILE A 202 -8.63 12.85 15.74
N GLY A 203 -8.92 11.91 16.64
CA GLY A 203 -8.35 11.86 18.00
C GLY A 203 -9.09 12.67 19.08
N ARG A 204 -10.26 13.24 18.80
CA ARG A 204 -11.27 13.47 19.85
C ARG A 204 -11.92 12.12 20.07
N GLY A 205 -11.39 11.33 20.99
CA GLY A 205 -11.84 9.96 21.25
C GLY A 205 -13.37 9.89 21.18
N ILE A 206 -13.88 8.81 20.58
CA ILE A 206 -15.30 8.51 20.44
C ILE A 206 -15.93 8.64 21.84
N SER A 207 -16.41 9.84 22.14
CA SER A 207 -16.99 10.20 23.42
C SER A 207 -18.38 9.62 23.38
N GLU A 208 -18.53 8.50 24.07
CA GLU A 208 -19.76 7.92 24.60
C GLU A 208 -20.99 8.09 23.70
N ALA A 209 -21.41 6.97 23.09
CA ALA A 209 -22.80 6.81 22.67
C ALA A 209 -23.72 7.31 23.81
N PRO A 210 -24.78 8.09 23.50
CA PRO A 210 -25.66 8.62 24.53
C PRO A 210 -26.19 7.44 25.36
N LYS A 211 -25.87 7.44 26.66
CA LYS A 211 -26.49 6.53 27.62
C LYS A 211 -27.99 6.71 27.53
N VAL A 212 -28.67 5.71 26.96
CA VAL A 212 -30.12 5.59 27.04
C VAL A 212 -30.46 5.61 28.54
N PRO A 213 -31.29 6.55 29.03
CA PRO A 213 -31.66 6.58 30.43
C PRO A 213 -32.39 5.27 30.76
N ALA A 214 -31.92 4.59 31.80
CA ALA A 214 -32.54 3.38 32.31
C ALA A 214 -34.01 3.69 32.64
N GLU A 215 -34.91 3.01 31.96
CA GLU A 215 -36.32 2.96 32.35
C GLU A 215 -36.39 2.39 33.76
N THR A 216 -36.84 3.22 34.69
CA THR A 216 -37.23 2.82 36.04
C THR A 216 -38.55 2.08 35.90
N SER A 217 -38.46 0.74 35.89
CA SER A 217 -39.62 -0.14 36.05
C SER A 217 -39.91 -0.30 37.54
N ASP A 218 -40.78 0.56 38.08
CA ASP A 218 -41.50 0.28 39.33
C ASP A 218 -42.80 -0.46 39.00
N ILE A 219 -42.84 -1.77 39.28
CA ILE A 219 -44.04 -2.55 39.66
C ILE A 219 -43.62 -3.54 40.73
#